data_AF-A0A0A9CX85-F1
#
_entry.id   AF-A0A0A9CX85-F1
#
_cell.length_a   1.000
_cell.length_b   1.000
_cell.length_c   1.000
_cell.angle_alpha   90.00
_cell.angle_beta   90.00
_cell.angle_gamma   90.00
#
_symmetry.space_group_name_H-M   'P 1'
#
loop_
_entity.id
_entity.type
_entity.pdbx_description
1 polymer ?
#
loop_
_entity_poly.entity_id
_entity_poly.type
_entity_poly.pdbx_seq_one_letter_code
_entity_poly.pdbx_strand_id
1 'polypeptide(L)'
;MYSTGWVGMGFSKDGFMVGSSAMVGWMGKTGLPHIKQFSLGGKTPTQVVADRGFLVSSDHGAHTVLVQQAKIYLAFQLRFTEPLKQQNVLLAFGPAIPVNYRLSEHQDKTSIKFDFTTGSSSSGSSFPEGLKRTHGALNLFAWGVLLPIGAIVARYCRRWDPLWFYLHAGIQFVGFILGLAGIVAGVSLYNKIQANVPAHRGLGIFVLVLGILQILAFFLRPKKDSKYRKFWNWYHHWVGRLALFFAAINIVLGIKVGGAGNSWKIGYGFNLAILLITIITLEVLLWTRWKNNSSSTTTY
;
A
#
# COMPACT_ATOMS: atom_id res chain seq x y z
N MET A 1 -1.20 34.26 -3.88
CA MET A 1 -0.76 33.27 -2.87
C MET A 1 0.74 33.12 -2.99
N TYR A 2 1.50 33.35 -1.92
CA TYR A 2 2.93 33.04 -1.89
C TYR A 2 3.09 31.57 -1.52
N SER A 3 3.82 30.78 -2.31
CA SER A 3 4.21 29.44 -1.88
C SER A 3 5.21 29.54 -0.72
N THR A 4 4.80 29.04 0.44
CA THR A 4 5.64 28.91 1.64
C THR A 4 6.02 27.45 1.82
N GLY A 5 7.23 27.19 2.33
CA GLY A 5 7.70 25.83 2.55
C GLY A 5 9.18 25.66 2.20
N TRP A 6 9.58 24.42 1.98
CA TRP A 6 10.91 24.06 1.50
C TRP A 6 10.80 23.08 0.32
N VAL A 7 11.78 23.12 -0.58
CA VAL A 7 12.00 22.12 -1.63
C VAL A 7 13.39 21.53 -1.45
N GLY A 8 13.52 20.23 -1.70
CA GLY A 8 14.76 19.50 -1.49
C GLY A 8 15.09 18.58 -2.65
N MET A 9 16.37 18.55 -3.02
CA MET A 9 16.95 17.59 -3.94
C MET A 9 18.03 16.78 -3.20
N GLY A 10 17.80 15.48 -3.05
CA GLY A 10 18.71 14.54 -2.39
C GLY A 10 19.45 13.65 -3.36
N PHE A 11 20.61 13.16 -2.94
CA PHE A 11 21.44 12.20 -3.66
C PHE A 11 21.57 10.97 -2.78
N SER A 12 21.10 9.82 -3.27
CA SER A 12 21.02 8.57 -2.52
C SER A 12 21.70 7.42 -3.25
N LYS A 13 22.39 6.54 -2.51
CA LYS A 13 23.01 5.35 -3.10
C LYS A 13 21.97 4.30 -3.50
N ASP A 14 20.87 4.21 -2.75
CA ASP A 14 19.86 3.14 -2.84
C ASP A 14 18.44 3.65 -3.17
N GLY A 15 18.26 4.96 -3.29
CA GLY A 15 16.97 5.59 -3.54
C GLY A 15 16.13 5.82 -2.27
N PHE A 16 16.69 5.58 -1.10
CA PHE A 16 16.05 5.90 0.18
C PHE A 16 16.62 7.17 0.80
N MET A 17 15.82 7.80 1.64
CA MET A 17 16.16 9.01 2.38
C MET A 17 17.29 8.76 3.40
N VAL A 18 17.24 7.65 4.13
CA VAL A 18 18.20 7.38 5.20
C VAL A 18 19.56 7.03 4.60
N GLY A 19 20.62 7.69 5.06
CA GLY A 19 21.98 7.56 4.53
C GLY A 19 22.27 8.46 3.31
N SER A 20 21.33 9.30 2.90
CA SER A 20 21.50 10.25 1.79
C SER A 20 21.92 11.64 2.27
N SER A 21 22.29 12.51 1.33
CA SER A 21 22.49 13.95 1.58
C SER A 21 21.63 14.76 0.62
N ALA A 22 21.09 15.89 1.07
CA ALA A 22 20.20 16.72 0.27
C ALA A 22 20.54 18.21 0.34
N MET A 23 20.38 18.90 -0.78
CA MET A 23 20.30 20.35 -0.83
C MET A 23 18.85 20.76 -0.65
N VAL A 24 18.57 21.60 0.34
CA VAL A 24 17.23 22.07 0.66
C VAL A 24 17.21 23.59 0.59
N GLY A 25 16.25 24.12 -0.17
CA GLY A 25 16.04 25.54 -0.36
C GLY A 25 14.67 25.99 0.12
N TRP A 26 14.61 27.20 0.68
CA TRP A 26 13.39 27.87 1.09
C TRP A 26 13.54 29.38 1.03
N MET A 27 12.40 30.09 0.97
CA MET A 27 12.37 31.54 1.16
C MET A 27 12.06 31.84 2.63
N GLY A 28 12.91 32.65 3.26
CA GLY A 28 12.73 33.10 4.64
C GLY A 28 11.54 34.06 4.77
N LYS A 29 11.10 34.31 6.00
CA LYS A 29 9.99 35.26 6.29
C LYS A 29 10.28 36.68 5.80
N THR A 30 11.56 37.06 5.76
CA THR A 30 12.04 38.36 5.29
C THR A 30 12.20 38.45 3.77
N GLY A 31 11.82 37.39 3.03
CA GLY A 31 12.02 37.32 1.58
C GLY A 31 13.44 36.99 1.14
N LEU A 32 14.33 36.64 2.08
CA LEU A 32 15.69 36.22 1.75
C LEU A 32 15.74 34.73 1.34
N PRO A 33 16.47 34.38 0.27
CA PRO A 33 16.66 32.98 -0.13
C PRO A 33 17.63 32.28 0.82
N HIS A 34 17.29 31.05 1.19
CA HIS A 34 18.14 30.18 2.00
C HIS A 34 18.31 28.84 1.31
N ILE A 35 19.56 28.36 1.29
CA ILE A 35 19.89 27.00 0.87
C ILE A 35 20.83 26.40 1.90
N LYS A 36 20.60 25.14 2.26
CA LYS A 36 21.52 24.38 3.12
C LYS A 36 21.59 22.93 2.69
N GLN A 37 22.74 22.33 2.97
CA GLN A 37 22.90 20.89 2.89
C GLN A 37 22.38 20.23 4.16
N PHE A 38 21.80 19.04 4.00
CA PHE A 38 21.32 18.21 5.09
C PHE A 38 21.83 16.77 4.95
N SER A 39 22.36 16.23 6.05
CA SER A 39 22.60 14.81 6.19
C SER A 39 21.31 14.15 6.68
N LEU A 40 20.86 13.13 5.95
CA LEU A 40 19.60 12.45 6.20
C LEU A 40 19.89 11.11 6.91
N GLY A 41 20.26 11.16 8.18
CA GLY A 41 20.64 9.99 8.98
C GLY A 41 19.45 9.17 9.49
N GLY A 42 18.22 9.68 9.36
CA GLY A 42 17.01 9.05 9.85
C GLY A 42 15.75 9.82 9.47
N LYS A 43 14.62 9.42 10.03
CA LYS A 43 13.30 10.00 9.70
C LYS A 43 12.76 10.97 10.75
N THR A 44 13.44 11.08 11.89
CA THR A 44 13.09 12.06 12.91
C THR A 44 13.81 13.37 12.62
N PRO A 45 13.23 14.52 12.99
CA PRO A 45 13.89 15.82 12.79
C PRO A 45 15.28 15.91 13.42
N THR A 46 15.56 15.16 14.49
CA THR A 46 16.86 15.13 15.17
C THR A 46 17.95 14.45 14.35
N GLN A 47 17.59 13.47 13.52
CA GLN A 47 18.49 12.72 12.64
C GLN A 47 18.65 13.37 11.25
N VAL A 48 17.94 14.46 10.99
CA VAL A 48 18.11 15.32 9.82
C VAL A 48 18.94 16.53 10.25
N VAL A 49 20.21 16.55 9.88
CA VAL A 49 21.20 17.50 10.41
C VAL A 49 21.66 18.45 9.33
N ALA A 50 21.44 19.75 9.55
CA ALA A 50 21.90 20.82 8.67
C ALA A 50 23.43 20.93 8.65
N ASP A 51 23.95 21.46 7.54
CA ASP A 51 25.39 21.72 7.30
C ASP A 51 26.27 20.46 7.45
N ARG A 52 25.69 19.28 7.25
CA ARG A 52 26.38 17.98 7.24
C ARG A 52 26.01 17.18 6.01
N GLY A 53 26.83 16.19 5.67
CA GLY A 53 26.60 15.25 4.56
C GLY A 53 27.81 15.20 3.64
N PHE A 54 27.65 14.55 2.49
CA PHE A 54 28.74 14.31 1.54
C PHE A 54 28.68 15.19 0.28
N LEU A 55 27.71 16.11 0.17
CA LEU A 55 27.67 17.02 -0.97
C LEU A 55 28.73 18.10 -0.75
N VAL A 56 29.40 18.51 -1.84
CA VAL A 56 30.37 19.60 -1.82
C VAL A 56 29.85 20.66 -2.77
N SER A 57 29.53 21.82 -2.22
CA SER A 57 29.14 22.97 -3.02
C SER A 57 30.37 23.67 -3.62
N SER A 58 30.23 24.21 -4.83
CA SER A 58 31.22 25.16 -5.36
C SER A 58 31.14 26.47 -4.56
N ASP A 59 32.26 26.95 -4.01
CA ASP A 59 32.40 28.22 -3.26
C ASP A 59 32.12 29.50 -4.07
N HIS A 60 31.43 29.43 -5.22
CA HIS A 60 31.25 30.53 -6.17
C HIS A 60 29.78 30.87 -6.42
N GLY A 61 29.01 31.07 -5.34
CA GLY A 61 27.86 31.99 -5.33
C GLY A 61 26.62 31.66 -6.16
N ALA A 62 26.59 30.60 -6.95
CA ALA A 62 25.45 30.29 -7.84
C ALA A 62 24.39 29.40 -7.18
N HIS A 63 24.06 29.67 -5.92
CA HIS A 63 22.85 29.11 -5.32
C HIS A 63 21.72 30.12 -5.46
N THR A 64 20.58 29.67 -5.96
CA THR A 64 19.42 30.54 -6.08
C THR A 64 18.18 29.81 -5.60
N VAL A 65 17.43 30.50 -4.75
CA VAL A 65 16.05 30.14 -4.44
C VAL A 65 15.18 31.29 -4.92
N LEU A 66 14.18 30.97 -5.71
CA LEU A 66 13.22 31.94 -6.22
C LEU A 66 11.81 31.42 -5.99
N VAL A 67 10.92 32.30 -5.55
CA VAL A 67 9.48 32.00 -5.52
C VAL A 67 8.79 32.80 -6.60
N GLN A 68 8.16 32.08 -7.53
CA GLN A 68 7.35 32.68 -8.57
C GLN A 68 5.99 31.99 -8.57
N GLN A 69 4.93 32.77 -8.35
CA GLN A 69 3.57 32.26 -8.19
C GLN A 69 3.51 31.17 -7.10
N ALA A 70 3.06 29.97 -7.47
CA ALA A 70 2.93 28.82 -6.60
C ALA A 70 4.16 27.87 -6.64
N LYS A 71 5.30 28.29 -7.19
CA LYS A 71 6.50 27.44 -7.36
C LYS A 71 7.70 27.99 -6.61
N ILE A 72 8.45 27.08 -6.00
CA ILE A 72 9.78 27.34 -5.43
C ILE A 72 10.81 26.73 -6.39
N TYR A 73 11.66 27.56 -6.95
CA TYR A 73 12.79 27.16 -7.79
C TYR A 73 14.02 27.06 -6.92
N LEU A 74 14.78 25.98 -7.10
CA LEU A 74 16.03 25.71 -6.39
C LEU A 74 17.10 25.41 -7.43
N ALA A 75 18.15 26.22 -7.46
CA ALA A 75 19.33 26.02 -8.30
C ALA A 75 20.58 26.01 -7.43
N PHE A 76 21.48 25.06 -7.69
CA PHE A 76 22.76 24.93 -7.02
C PHE A 76 23.74 24.15 -7.90
N GLN A 77 25.03 24.29 -7.60
CA GLN A 77 26.09 23.55 -8.23
C GLN A 77 26.80 22.68 -7.20
N LEU A 78 27.00 21.40 -7.53
CA LEU A 78 27.75 20.45 -6.71
C LEU A 78 28.99 19.98 -7.46
N ARG A 79 30.02 19.63 -6.71
CA ARG A 79 31.24 18.99 -7.20
C ARG A 79 31.28 17.54 -6.70
N PHE A 80 31.50 16.61 -7.62
CA PHE A 80 31.69 15.19 -7.34
C PHE A 80 33.08 14.78 -7.78
N THR A 81 33.74 13.91 -7.02
CA THR A 81 35.09 13.42 -7.34
C THR A 81 35.11 12.63 -8.65
N GLU A 82 34.03 11.92 -8.95
CA GLU A 82 33.86 11.12 -10.15
C GLU A 82 32.60 11.55 -10.92
N PRO A 83 32.59 11.47 -12.26
CA PRO A 83 31.39 11.70 -13.05
C PRO A 83 30.25 10.78 -12.61
N LEU A 84 29.12 11.37 -12.23
CA LEU A 84 27.91 10.61 -11.94
C LEU A 84 27.41 9.97 -13.25
N LYS A 85 27.35 8.64 -13.32
CA LYS A 85 26.68 7.94 -14.42
C LYS A 85 25.19 7.80 -14.13
N GLN A 86 24.86 6.91 -13.20
CA GLN A 86 23.50 6.69 -12.72
C GLN A 86 23.42 7.00 -11.24
N GLN A 87 22.44 7.81 -10.85
CA GLN A 87 22.31 8.30 -9.50
C GLN A 87 20.83 8.36 -9.09
N ASN A 88 20.52 7.85 -7.90
CA ASN A 88 19.18 8.03 -7.36
C ASN A 88 19.07 9.46 -6.80
N VAL A 89 18.19 10.25 -7.40
CA VAL A 89 17.86 11.61 -6.99
C VAL A 89 16.54 11.57 -6.23
N LEU A 90 16.56 12.05 -5.00
CA LEU A 90 15.37 12.23 -4.18
C LEU A 90 14.82 13.62 -4.42
N LEU A 91 13.52 13.75 -4.57
CA LEU A 91 12.83 15.03 -4.67
C LEU A 91 11.78 15.07 -3.58
N ALA A 92 11.71 16.15 -2.82
CA ALA A 92 10.71 16.32 -1.77
C ALA A 92 10.39 17.79 -1.58
N PHE A 93 9.17 18.07 -1.09
CA PHE A 93 8.81 19.41 -0.63
C PHE A 93 8.00 19.32 0.66
N GLY A 94 8.09 20.34 1.49
CA GLY A 94 7.36 20.44 2.75
C GLY A 94 6.59 21.77 2.88
N PRO A 95 5.60 21.83 3.77
CA PRO A 95 4.64 22.94 3.83
C PRO A 95 5.16 24.15 4.63
N ALA A 96 6.10 23.93 5.54
CA ALA A 96 6.55 24.93 6.49
C ALA A 96 7.99 25.30 6.22
N ILE A 97 8.33 26.58 6.34
CA ILE A 97 9.74 26.99 6.33
C ILE A 97 10.48 26.36 7.52
N PRO A 98 11.76 25.98 7.37
CA PRO A 98 12.54 25.43 8.47
C PRO A 98 12.67 26.40 9.65
N VAL A 99 12.54 25.89 10.87
CA VAL A 99 12.76 26.64 12.12
C VAL A 99 13.95 26.02 12.84
N ASN A 100 14.95 26.82 13.22
CA ASN A 100 16.22 26.34 13.78
C ASN A 100 16.87 25.24 12.90
N TYR A 101 16.76 25.40 11.58
CA TYR A 101 17.20 24.41 10.58
C TYR A 101 16.60 23.02 10.76
N ARG A 102 15.43 22.88 11.40
CA ARG A 102 14.66 21.64 11.43
C ARG A 102 13.63 21.68 10.32
N LEU A 103 13.66 20.66 9.46
CA LEU A 103 12.67 20.48 8.41
C LEU A 103 11.40 19.87 9.01
N SER A 104 10.24 20.38 8.58
CA SER A 104 8.99 19.65 8.73
C SER A 104 9.03 18.38 7.89
N GLU A 105 8.14 17.42 8.18
CA GLU A 105 7.93 16.30 7.26
C GLU A 105 7.53 16.84 5.87
N HIS A 106 8.03 16.19 4.82
CA HIS A 106 7.63 16.46 3.44
C HIS A 106 6.11 16.20 3.27
N GLN A 107 5.43 17.00 2.45
CA GLN A 107 4.07 16.68 2.00
C GLN A 107 4.08 15.58 0.95
N ASP A 108 5.03 15.65 0.03
CA ASP A 108 5.23 14.63 -0.99
C ASP A 108 6.72 14.46 -1.30
N LYS A 109 7.06 13.28 -1.82
CA LYS A 109 8.42 12.89 -2.15
C LYS A 109 8.44 11.84 -3.24
N THR A 110 9.53 11.81 -4.00
CA THR A 110 9.82 10.75 -4.95
C THR A 110 11.32 10.46 -4.99
N SER A 111 11.68 9.32 -5.56
CA SER A 111 13.05 8.94 -5.88
C SER A 111 13.11 8.57 -7.35
N ILE A 112 13.97 9.22 -8.12
CA ILE A 112 14.16 8.94 -9.54
C ILE A 112 15.58 8.44 -9.78
N LYS A 113 15.74 7.43 -10.63
CA LYS A 113 17.08 7.03 -11.08
C LYS A 113 17.41 7.84 -12.33
N PHE A 114 18.30 8.81 -12.19
CA PHE A 114 18.70 9.72 -13.24
C PHE A 114 20.03 9.28 -13.85
N ASP A 115 20.09 9.26 -15.17
CA ASP A 115 21.30 9.01 -15.94
C ASP A 115 21.86 10.34 -16.45
N PHE A 116 22.94 10.79 -15.81
CA PHE A 116 23.57 12.07 -16.10
C PHE A 116 24.40 12.05 -17.39
N THR A 117 24.66 10.87 -17.97
CA THR A 117 25.37 10.75 -19.26
C THR A 117 24.44 10.95 -20.44
N THR A 118 23.19 10.52 -20.31
CA THR A 118 22.17 10.62 -21.36
C THR A 118 21.16 11.74 -21.13
N GLY A 119 21.17 12.37 -19.94
CA GLY A 119 20.17 13.36 -19.56
C GLY A 119 18.76 12.77 -19.40
N SER A 120 18.67 11.45 -19.18
CA SER A 120 17.40 10.73 -19.15
C SER A 120 17.10 10.19 -17.75
N SER A 121 15.82 10.16 -17.40
CA SER A 121 15.35 9.45 -16.21
C SER A 121 14.61 8.20 -16.65
N SER A 122 14.98 7.04 -16.09
CA SER A 122 14.16 5.85 -16.30
C SER A 122 12.90 5.96 -15.44
N SER A 123 11.74 5.95 -16.09
CA SER A 123 10.40 5.86 -15.47
C SER A 123 10.06 4.46 -14.98
N GLY A 124 11.05 3.57 -14.85
CA GLY A 124 10.91 2.31 -14.16
C GLY A 124 10.52 2.62 -12.73
N SER A 125 9.31 2.20 -12.33
CA SER A 125 8.73 2.47 -11.01
C SER A 125 9.83 2.36 -9.97
N SER A 126 10.14 3.49 -9.32
CA SER A 126 11.17 3.57 -8.29
C SER A 126 11.04 2.33 -7.42
N PHE A 127 12.14 1.63 -7.15
CA PHE A 127 12.16 0.30 -6.55
C PHE A 127 11.18 0.06 -5.37
N PRO A 128 10.76 1.04 -4.54
CA PRO A 128 9.65 0.83 -3.59
C PRO A 128 8.22 0.96 -4.18
N GLU A 129 7.98 1.78 -5.20
CA GLU A 129 6.64 2.01 -5.77
C GLU A 129 6.13 0.79 -6.56
N GLY A 130 7.00 0.13 -7.32
CA GLY A 130 6.66 -1.11 -8.03
C GLY A 130 6.24 -2.22 -7.05
N LEU A 131 7.02 -2.42 -5.98
CA LEU A 131 6.74 -3.42 -4.95
C LEU A 131 5.44 -3.11 -4.19
N LYS A 132 5.20 -1.84 -3.89
CA LYS A 132 3.95 -1.35 -3.28
C LYS A 132 2.74 -1.61 -4.17
N ARG A 133 2.85 -1.35 -5.47
CA ARG A 133 1.79 -1.65 -6.45
C ARG A 133 1.52 -3.16 -6.54
N THR A 134 2.58 -3.98 -6.54
CA THR A 134 2.46 -5.45 -6.55
C THR A 134 1.80 -5.97 -5.28
N HIS A 135 2.21 -5.49 -4.10
CA HIS A 135 1.56 -5.83 -2.82
C HIS A 135 0.07 -5.50 -2.84
N GLY A 136 -0.29 -4.30 -3.30
CA GLY A 136 -1.68 -3.86 -3.41
C GLY A 136 -2.48 -4.71 -4.41
N ALA A 137 -1.93 -4.98 -5.59
CA ALA A 137 -2.60 -5.77 -6.62
C ALA A 137 -2.85 -7.21 -6.17
N LEU A 138 -1.82 -7.90 -5.65
CA LEU A 138 -1.94 -9.28 -5.18
C LEU A 138 -3.00 -9.42 -4.10
N ASN A 139 -3.01 -8.53 -3.10
CA ASN A 139 -3.99 -8.59 -2.03
C ASN A 139 -5.40 -8.17 -2.46
N LEU A 140 -5.52 -7.22 -3.39
CA LEU A 140 -6.81 -6.85 -3.97
C LEU A 140 -7.43 -8.03 -4.74
N PHE A 141 -6.66 -8.70 -5.59
CA PHE A 141 -7.16 -9.86 -6.35
C PHE A 141 -7.42 -11.07 -5.45
N ALA A 142 -6.52 -11.37 -4.51
CA ALA A 142 -6.70 -12.46 -3.57
C ALA A 142 -7.92 -12.24 -2.67
N TRP A 143 -7.84 -11.23 -1.79
CA TRP A 143 -8.81 -11.01 -0.73
C TRP A 143 -10.04 -10.24 -1.16
N GLY A 144 -9.92 -9.38 -2.17
CA GLY A 144 -11.03 -8.59 -2.70
C GLY A 144 -11.84 -9.31 -3.76
N VAL A 145 -11.30 -10.34 -4.42
CA VAL A 145 -11.99 -11.01 -5.54
C VAL A 145 -12.11 -12.51 -5.34
N LEU A 146 -10.99 -13.24 -5.31
CA LEU A 146 -11.02 -14.70 -5.32
C LEU A 146 -11.65 -15.30 -4.06
N LEU A 147 -11.20 -14.90 -2.87
CA LEU A 147 -11.71 -15.46 -1.61
C LEU A 147 -13.21 -15.17 -1.39
N PRO A 148 -13.74 -13.96 -1.70
CA PRO A 148 -15.18 -13.71 -1.72
C PRO A 148 -15.93 -14.60 -2.71
N ILE A 149 -15.43 -14.78 -3.95
CA ILE A 149 -16.06 -15.68 -4.94
C ILE A 149 -16.10 -17.11 -4.41
N GLY A 150 -14.99 -17.60 -3.83
CA GLY A 150 -14.95 -18.93 -3.21
C GLY A 150 -16.00 -19.10 -2.10
N ALA A 151 -16.26 -18.06 -1.30
CA ALA A 151 -17.31 -18.07 -0.28
C ALA A 151 -18.73 -18.06 -0.87
N ILE A 152 -18.95 -17.31 -1.96
CA ILE A 152 -20.22 -17.30 -2.72
C ILE A 152 -20.51 -18.70 -3.26
N VAL A 153 -19.53 -19.36 -3.91
CA VAL A 153 -19.68 -20.74 -4.41
C VAL A 153 -20.05 -21.69 -3.28
N ALA A 154 -19.38 -21.63 -2.13
CA ALA A 154 -19.67 -22.51 -1.00
C ALA A 154 -21.05 -22.31 -0.36
N ARG A 155 -21.65 -21.12 -0.49
CA ARG A 155 -22.97 -20.81 0.05
C ARG A 155 -24.07 -21.18 -0.93
N TYR A 156 -23.95 -20.77 -2.20
CA TYR A 156 -25.07 -20.78 -3.14
C TYR A 156 -25.05 -21.96 -4.12
N CYS A 157 -23.89 -22.58 -4.36
CA CYS A 157 -23.76 -23.67 -5.34
C CYS A 157 -23.87 -25.07 -4.72
N ARG A 158 -24.40 -25.20 -3.49
CA ARG A 158 -24.44 -26.46 -2.72
C ARG A 158 -25.11 -27.65 -3.41
N ARG A 159 -26.00 -27.40 -4.39
CA ARG A 159 -26.66 -28.46 -5.17
C ARG A 159 -25.72 -29.19 -6.12
N TRP A 160 -24.58 -28.59 -6.47
CA TRP A 160 -23.56 -29.20 -7.33
C TRP A 160 -22.63 -30.08 -6.50
N ASP A 161 -23.15 -30.93 -5.60
CA ASP A 161 -22.29 -31.84 -4.82
C ASP A 161 -21.74 -32.94 -5.75
N PRO A 162 -20.43 -33.25 -5.71
CA PRO A 162 -19.38 -32.69 -4.85
C PRO A 162 -18.61 -31.49 -5.45
N LEU A 163 -18.92 -31.09 -6.69
CA LEU A 163 -18.22 -30.04 -7.44
C LEU A 163 -18.08 -28.71 -6.67
N TRP A 164 -19.12 -28.24 -5.96
CA TRP A 164 -19.06 -26.98 -5.20
C TRP A 164 -17.91 -26.98 -4.18
N PHE A 165 -17.61 -28.14 -3.59
CA PHE A 165 -16.58 -28.28 -2.57
C PHE A 165 -15.20 -28.13 -3.18
N TYR A 166 -14.95 -28.78 -4.33
CA TYR A 166 -13.70 -28.66 -5.06
C TYR A 166 -13.47 -27.26 -5.61
N LEU A 167 -14.51 -26.63 -6.17
CA LEU A 167 -14.44 -25.24 -6.62
C LEU A 167 -14.13 -24.29 -5.46
N HIS A 168 -14.84 -24.42 -4.33
CA HIS A 168 -14.55 -23.64 -3.13
C HIS A 168 -13.10 -23.85 -2.68
N ALA A 169 -12.68 -25.10 -2.46
CA ALA A 169 -11.33 -25.40 -1.97
C ALA A 169 -10.24 -24.89 -2.91
N GLY A 170 -10.39 -25.10 -4.22
CA GLY A 170 -9.45 -24.64 -5.24
C GLY A 170 -9.32 -23.12 -5.29
N ILE A 171 -10.45 -22.40 -5.34
CA ILE A 171 -10.47 -20.93 -5.36
C ILE A 171 -9.87 -20.36 -4.07
N GLN A 172 -10.21 -20.93 -2.91
CA GLN A 172 -9.66 -20.50 -1.62
C GLN A 172 -8.15 -20.73 -1.53
N PHE A 173 -7.66 -21.87 -2.01
CA PHE A 173 -6.24 -22.20 -2.00
C PHE A 173 -5.42 -21.27 -2.90
N VAL A 174 -5.87 -21.04 -4.14
CA VAL A 174 -5.23 -20.09 -5.07
C VAL A 174 -5.27 -18.67 -4.50
N GLY A 175 -6.42 -18.23 -3.99
CA GLY A 175 -6.56 -16.92 -3.36
C GLY A 175 -5.62 -16.77 -2.15
N PHE A 176 -5.49 -17.79 -1.31
CA PHE A 176 -4.61 -17.75 -0.14
C PHE A 176 -3.14 -17.67 -0.53
N ILE A 177 -2.68 -18.42 -1.54
CA ILE A 177 -1.29 -18.34 -2.04
C ILE A 177 -0.99 -16.95 -2.58
N LEU A 178 -1.88 -16.36 -3.39
CA LEU A 178 -1.70 -15.01 -3.92
C LEU A 178 -1.71 -13.96 -2.79
N GLY A 179 -2.59 -14.13 -1.79
CA GLY A 179 -2.64 -13.28 -0.60
C GLY A 179 -1.34 -13.37 0.22
N LEU A 180 -0.79 -14.58 0.41
CA LEU A 180 0.47 -14.79 1.10
C LEU A 180 1.64 -14.14 0.35
N ALA A 181 1.72 -14.31 -0.98
CA ALA A 181 2.70 -13.62 -1.82
C ALA A 181 2.58 -12.10 -1.70
N GLY A 182 1.33 -11.58 -1.67
CA GLY A 182 1.04 -10.19 -1.40
C GLY A 182 1.59 -9.73 -0.05
N ILE A 183 1.37 -10.49 1.02
CA ILE A 183 1.89 -10.17 2.35
C ILE A 183 3.42 -10.20 2.39
N VAL A 184 4.07 -11.17 1.75
CA VAL A 184 5.55 -11.23 1.61
C VAL A 184 6.07 -9.98 0.91
N ALA A 185 5.41 -9.53 -0.17
CA ALA A 185 5.73 -8.26 -0.83
C ALA A 185 5.56 -7.06 0.12
N GLY A 186 4.54 -7.08 0.99
CA GLY A 186 4.31 -6.06 2.01
C GLY A 186 5.38 -6.01 3.11
N VAL A 187 5.86 -7.17 3.55
CA VAL A 187 6.99 -7.29 4.50
C VAL A 187 8.28 -6.77 3.86
N SER A 188 8.56 -7.17 2.61
CA SER A 188 9.71 -6.67 1.85
C SER A 188 9.64 -5.15 1.66
N LEU A 189 8.45 -4.61 1.38
CA LEU A 189 8.23 -3.18 1.31
C LEU A 189 8.52 -2.51 2.66
N TYR A 190 7.96 -3.01 3.75
CA TYR A 190 8.18 -2.47 5.09
C TYR A 190 9.68 -2.45 5.45
N ASN A 191 10.41 -3.53 5.17
CA ASN A 191 11.84 -3.62 5.48
C ASN A 191 12.66 -2.53 4.76
N LYS A 192 12.20 -2.08 3.60
CA LYS A 192 12.86 -1.04 2.79
C LYS A 192 12.43 0.37 3.18
N ILE A 193 11.12 0.62 3.24
CA ILE A 193 10.61 1.99 3.46
C ILE A 193 10.27 2.28 4.90
N GLN A 194 10.33 1.32 5.84
CA GLN A 194 10.01 1.48 7.26
C GLN A 194 8.79 2.38 7.49
N ALA A 195 7.70 2.10 6.77
CA ALA A 195 6.51 2.95 6.74
C ALA A 195 5.75 2.88 8.07
N ASN A 196 5.34 4.02 8.59
CA ASN A 196 4.54 4.11 9.81
C ASN A 196 3.05 3.93 9.51
N VAL A 197 2.62 2.67 9.32
CA VAL A 197 1.23 2.31 8.99
C VAL A 197 0.67 1.23 9.94
N PRO A 198 0.66 1.47 11.27
CA PRO A 198 0.39 0.43 12.27
C PRO A 198 -0.99 -0.19 12.13
N ALA A 199 -2.02 0.59 11.79
CA ALA A 199 -3.39 0.09 11.62
C ALA A 199 -3.50 -0.91 10.46
N HIS A 200 -3.04 -0.54 9.26
CA HIS A 200 -3.06 -1.41 8.08
C HIS A 200 -2.21 -2.67 8.29
N ARG A 201 -1.04 -2.53 8.90
CA ARG A 201 -0.15 -3.66 9.19
C ARG A 201 -0.76 -4.62 10.21
N GLY A 202 -1.25 -4.11 11.34
CA GLY A 202 -1.85 -4.92 12.40
C GLY A 202 -3.10 -5.66 11.91
N LEU A 203 -3.97 -4.96 11.19
CA LEU A 203 -5.18 -5.55 10.62
C LEU A 203 -4.85 -6.56 9.51
N GLY A 204 -3.82 -6.32 8.69
CA GLY A 204 -3.32 -7.29 7.72
C GLY A 204 -2.78 -8.58 8.35
N ILE A 205 -2.03 -8.48 9.46
CA ILE A 205 -1.57 -9.65 10.22
C ILE A 205 -2.76 -10.40 10.82
N PHE A 206 -3.74 -9.67 11.37
CA PHE A 206 -4.96 -10.28 11.90
C PHE A 206 -5.72 -11.08 10.84
N VAL A 207 -5.91 -10.51 9.64
CA VAL A 207 -6.53 -11.20 8.49
C VAL A 207 -5.73 -12.44 8.07
N LEU A 208 -4.39 -12.37 8.06
CA LEU A 208 -3.55 -13.54 7.77
C LEU A 208 -3.78 -14.67 8.79
N VAL A 209 -3.83 -14.34 10.08
CA VAL A 209 -4.12 -15.34 11.13
C VAL A 209 -5.47 -15.99 10.90
N LEU A 210 -6.52 -15.21 10.61
CA LEU A 210 -7.84 -15.77 10.29
C LEU A 210 -7.79 -16.64 9.02
N GLY A 211 -7.01 -16.26 8.01
CA GLY A 211 -6.78 -17.07 6.80
C GLY A 211 -6.10 -18.41 7.09
N ILE A 212 -5.05 -18.42 7.91
CA ILE A 212 -4.37 -19.65 8.33
C ILE A 212 -5.34 -20.56 9.09
N LEU A 213 -6.15 -19.99 9.98
CA LEU A 213 -7.22 -20.71 10.68
C LEU A 213 -8.22 -21.36 9.72
N GLN A 214 -8.53 -20.73 8.58
CA GLN A 214 -9.36 -21.32 7.53
C GLN A 214 -8.67 -22.49 6.80
N ILE A 215 -7.38 -22.38 6.51
CA ILE A 215 -6.61 -23.50 5.95
C ILE A 215 -6.55 -24.68 6.93
N LEU A 216 -6.32 -24.43 8.21
CA LEU A 216 -6.37 -25.47 9.25
C LEU A 216 -7.76 -26.09 9.36
N ALA A 217 -8.84 -25.32 9.16
CA ALA A 217 -10.20 -25.85 9.14
C ALA A 217 -10.35 -26.96 8.09
N PHE A 218 -9.71 -26.84 6.92
CA PHE A 218 -9.75 -27.87 5.89
C PHE A 218 -9.17 -29.20 6.38
N PHE A 219 -7.98 -29.18 7.01
CA PHE A 219 -7.33 -30.38 7.53
C PHE A 219 -8.05 -30.98 8.74
N LEU A 220 -8.66 -30.14 9.57
CA LEU A 220 -9.40 -30.56 10.77
C LEU A 220 -10.87 -30.90 10.49
N ARG A 221 -11.27 -31.02 9.21
CA ARG A 221 -12.66 -31.23 8.82
C ARG A 221 -13.17 -32.61 9.30
N PRO A 222 -14.15 -32.68 10.22
CA PRO A 222 -14.71 -33.94 10.69
C PRO A 222 -15.54 -34.66 9.62
N LYS A 223 -15.71 -35.98 9.77
CA LYS A 223 -16.66 -36.78 8.98
C LYS A 223 -18.10 -36.24 9.14
N LYS A 224 -18.95 -36.46 8.13
CA LYS A 224 -20.31 -35.87 8.03
C LYS A 224 -21.23 -36.26 9.21
N ASP A 225 -21.03 -37.45 9.77
CA ASP A 225 -21.75 -38.08 10.89
C ASP A 225 -21.24 -37.67 12.28
N SER A 226 -20.12 -36.95 12.38
CA SER A 226 -19.53 -36.56 13.66
C SER A 226 -20.30 -35.43 14.35
N LYS A 227 -20.54 -35.54 15.67
CA LYS A 227 -21.07 -34.44 16.50
C LYS A 227 -20.23 -33.16 16.43
N TYR A 228 -18.92 -33.29 16.20
CA TYR A 228 -18.00 -32.15 16.08
C TYR A 228 -18.18 -31.38 14.76
N ARG A 229 -18.85 -31.97 13.76
CA ARG A 229 -19.12 -31.33 12.47
C ARG A 229 -19.91 -30.03 12.62
N LYS A 230 -20.84 -29.96 13.59
CA LYS A 230 -21.63 -28.76 13.89
C LYS A 230 -20.76 -27.60 14.38
N PHE A 231 -19.88 -27.86 15.35
CA PHE A 231 -18.94 -26.87 15.89
C PHE A 231 -17.94 -26.42 14.84
N TRP A 232 -17.40 -27.36 14.06
CA TRP A 232 -16.53 -27.04 12.93
C TRP A 232 -17.21 -26.13 11.90
N ASN A 233 -18.49 -26.40 11.55
CA ASN A 233 -19.22 -25.55 10.60
C ASN A 233 -19.39 -24.14 11.15
N TRP A 234 -19.79 -24.00 12.42
CA TRP A 234 -19.93 -22.70 13.07
C TRP A 234 -18.61 -21.92 13.04
N TYR A 235 -17.52 -22.55 13.47
CA TYR A 235 -16.17 -21.97 13.46
C TYR A 235 -15.76 -21.54 12.04
N HIS A 236 -15.81 -22.46 11.07
CA HIS A 236 -15.39 -22.22 9.69
C HIS A 236 -16.18 -21.06 9.07
N HIS A 237 -17.51 -21.04 9.26
CA HIS A 237 -18.36 -19.99 8.72
C HIS A 237 -18.09 -18.62 9.34
N TRP A 238 -18.01 -18.51 10.67
CA TRP A 238 -17.85 -17.20 11.32
C TRP A 238 -16.44 -16.64 11.15
N VAL A 239 -15.40 -17.46 11.33
CA VAL A 239 -14.02 -17.03 11.12
C VAL A 239 -13.79 -16.65 9.66
N GLY A 240 -14.38 -17.37 8.70
CA GLY A 240 -14.29 -17.02 7.28
C GLY A 240 -14.97 -15.69 6.95
N ARG A 241 -16.15 -15.43 7.52
CA ARG A 241 -16.85 -14.13 7.37
C ARG A 241 -16.05 -12.98 7.97
N LEU A 242 -15.50 -13.17 9.17
CA LEU A 242 -14.65 -12.16 9.81
C LEU A 242 -13.41 -11.88 8.95
N ALA A 243 -12.76 -12.92 8.41
CA ALA A 243 -11.61 -12.77 7.53
C ALA A 243 -11.93 -11.88 6.32
N LEU A 244 -13.04 -12.14 5.62
CA LEU A 244 -13.45 -11.34 4.46
C LEU A 244 -13.84 -9.90 4.84
N PHE A 245 -14.55 -9.72 5.96
CA PHE A 245 -14.94 -8.40 6.45
C PHE A 245 -13.72 -7.51 6.78
N PHE A 246 -12.79 -8.04 7.58
CA PHE A 246 -11.58 -7.31 7.93
C PHE A 246 -10.65 -7.14 6.72
N ALA A 247 -10.58 -8.12 5.81
CA ALA A 247 -9.82 -7.95 4.57
C ALA A 247 -10.36 -6.78 3.72
N ALA A 248 -11.68 -6.63 3.61
CA ALA A 248 -12.28 -5.51 2.90
C ALA A 248 -11.91 -4.16 3.52
N ILE A 249 -11.99 -4.04 4.85
CA ILE A 249 -11.51 -2.84 5.58
C ILE A 249 -10.03 -2.61 5.30
N ASN A 250 -9.21 -3.66 5.35
CA ASN A 250 -7.78 -3.54 5.16
C ASN A 250 -7.39 -3.08 3.76
N ILE A 251 -8.14 -3.49 2.73
CA ILE A 251 -7.96 -3.04 1.35
C ILE A 251 -8.21 -1.53 1.25
N VAL A 252 -9.30 -1.03 1.85
CA VAL A 252 -9.60 0.42 1.89
C VAL A 252 -8.47 1.19 2.60
N LEU A 253 -8.02 0.68 3.76
CA LEU A 253 -6.88 1.27 4.47
C LEU A 253 -5.61 1.25 3.61
N GLY A 254 -5.33 0.13 2.95
CA GLY A 254 -4.18 -0.07 2.05
C GLY A 254 -4.16 0.93 0.89
N ILE A 255 -5.31 1.15 0.24
CA ILE A 255 -5.47 2.16 -0.82
C ILE A 255 -5.18 3.57 -0.29
N LYS A 256 -5.69 3.89 0.91
CA LYS A 256 -5.48 5.20 1.55
C LYS A 256 -4.02 5.43 1.93
N VAL A 257 -3.43 4.52 2.71
CA VAL A 257 -2.03 4.68 3.19
C VAL A 257 -1.01 4.49 2.07
N GLY A 258 -1.38 3.75 1.03
CA GLY A 258 -0.61 3.64 -0.19
C GLY A 258 -0.69 4.88 -1.08
N GLY A 259 -1.49 5.89 -0.75
CA GLY A 259 -1.66 7.07 -1.62
C GLY A 259 -2.08 6.70 -3.04
N ALA A 260 -2.83 5.59 -3.20
CA ALA A 260 -3.21 5.11 -4.51
C ALA A 260 -4.24 6.06 -5.15
N GLY A 261 -4.07 6.33 -6.45
CA GLY A 261 -4.92 7.26 -7.19
C GLY A 261 -6.39 6.85 -7.23
N ASN A 262 -7.26 7.78 -7.66
CA ASN A 262 -8.71 7.57 -7.67
C ASN A 262 -9.16 6.30 -8.42
N SER A 263 -8.41 5.86 -9.44
CA SER A 263 -8.70 4.62 -10.17
C SER A 263 -8.72 3.38 -9.28
N TRP A 264 -7.87 3.31 -8.24
CA TRP A 264 -7.87 2.18 -7.30
C TRP A 264 -9.09 2.21 -6.39
N LYS A 265 -9.48 3.39 -5.92
CA LYS A 265 -10.69 3.57 -5.08
C LYS A 265 -11.95 3.22 -5.86
N ILE A 266 -12.07 3.74 -7.09
CA ILE A 266 -13.21 3.47 -7.98
C ILE A 266 -13.27 2.00 -8.35
N GLY A 267 -12.14 1.41 -8.77
CA GLY A 267 -12.05 0.01 -9.16
C GLY A 267 -12.45 -0.94 -8.03
N TYR A 268 -11.93 -0.72 -6.82
CA TYR A 268 -12.32 -1.52 -5.67
C TYR A 268 -13.77 -1.26 -5.24
N GLY A 269 -14.24 -0.01 -5.25
CA GLY A 269 -15.63 0.33 -4.95
C GLY A 269 -16.62 -0.38 -5.87
N PHE A 270 -16.34 -0.39 -7.18
CA PHE A 270 -17.15 -1.10 -8.18
C PHE A 270 -17.13 -2.61 -7.95
N ASN A 271 -15.96 -3.19 -7.67
CA ASN A 271 -15.83 -4.61 -7.35
C ASN A 271 -16.66 -4.99 -6.11
N LEU A 272 -16.55 -4.21 -5.03
CA LEU A 272 -17.28 -4.44 -3.79
C LEU A 272 -18.80 -4.32 -4.01
N ALA A 273 -19.24 -3.33 -4.80
CA ALA A 273 -20.65 -3.17 -5.16
C ALA A 273 -21.20 -4.39 -5.92
N ILE A 274 -20.46 -4.90 -6.91
CA ILE A 274 -20.84 -6.11 -7.65
C ILE A 274 -20.96 -7.31 -6.71
N LEU A 275 -19.99 -7.52 -5.82
CA LEU A 275 -20.03 -8.63 -4.86
C LEU A 275 -21.24 -8.53 -3.94
N LEU A 276 -21.55 -7.34 -3.41
CA LEU A 276 -22.69 -7.12 -2.53
C LEU A 276 -24.03 -7.33 -3.26
N ILE A 277 -24.19 -6.76 -4.46
CA ILE A 277 -25.39 -6.94 -5.29
C ILE A 277 -25.59 -8.42 -5.63
N THR A 278 -24.50 -9.12 -5.98
CA THR A 278 -24.54 -10.56 -6.27
C THR A 278 -25.00 -11.35 -5.04
N ILE A 279 -24.43 -11.06 -3.86
CA ILE A 279 -24.81 -11.70 -2.60
C ILE A 279 -26.28 -11.43 -2.26
N ILE A 280 -26.74 -10.18 -2.37
CA ILE A 280 -28.14 -9.80 -2.10
C ILE A 280 -29.08 -10.54 -3.05
N THR A 281 -28.79 -10.52 -4.36
CA THR A 281 -29.58 -11.21 -5.38
C THR A 281 -29.66 -12.71 -5.10
N LEU A 282 -28.52 -13.36 -4.85
CA LEU A 282 -28.48 -14.79 -4.56
C LEU A 282 -29.18 -15.15 -3.26
N GLU A 283 -29.10 -14.30 -2.22
CA GLU A 283 -29.80 -14.51 -0.96
C GLU A 283 -31.32 -14.39 -1.14
N VAL A 284 -31.80 -13.36 -1.87
CA VAL A 284 -33.23 -13.21 -2.21
C VAL A 284 -33.74 -14.43 -2.98
N LEU A 285 -33.01 -14.89 -4.00
CA LEU A 285 -33.38 -16.08 -4.77
C LEU A 285 -33.41 -17.34 -3.91
N LEU A 286 -32.46 -17.49 -2.98
CA LEU A 286 -32.41 -18.63 -2.06
C LEU A 286 -33.62 -18.63 -1.11
N TRP A 287 -33.99 -17.46 -0.57
CA TRP A 287 -35.15 -17.30 0.31
C TRP A 287 -36.47 -17.56 -0.42
N THR A 288 -36.66 -17.02 -1.62
CA THR A 288 -37.88 -17.23 -2.41
C THR A 288 -38.06 -18.71 -2.75
N ARG A 289 -36.99 -19.41 -3.13
CA ARG A 289 -37.02 -20.86 -3.38
C ARG A 289 -37.35 -21.65 -2.13
N TRP A 290 -36.77 -21.28 -0.99
CA TRP A 290 -37.08 -21.94 0.28
C TRP A 290 -38.56 -21.78 0.65
N LYS A 291 -39.11 -20.57 0.55
CA LYS A 291 -40.54 -20.31 0.78
C LYS A 291 -41.44 -21.14 -0.14
N ASN A 292 -41.15 -21.18 -1.44
CA ASN A 292 -41.97 -21.92 -2.41
C ASN A 292 -41.98 -23.44 -2.14
N ASN A 293 -40.84 -24.02 -1.75
CA ASN A 293 -40.76 -25.43 -1.39
C ASN A 293 -41.48 -25.76 -0.08
N SER A 294 -41.47 -24.85 0.90
CA SER A 294 -42.25 -25.01 2.12
C SER A 294 -43.76 -24.97 1.86
N SER A 295 -44.22 -24.10 0.94
CA SER A 295 -45.63 -24.02 0.57
C SER A 295 -46.14 -25.28 -0.14
N SER A 296 -45.36 -25.86 -1.06
CA SER A 296 -45.76 -27.05 -1.82
C SER A 296 -45.77 -28.36 -1.02
N THR A 297 -45.13 -28.39 0.16
CA THR A 297 -45.13 -29.57 1.05
C THR A 297 -46.37 -29.59 1.98
N THR A 298 -47.17 -28.52 2.02
CA THR A 298 -48.28 -28.35 3.00
C THR A 298 -49.66 -28.69 2.44
N THR A 299 -49.78 -29.08 1.17
CA THR A 299 -51.04 -29.55 0.57
C THR A 299 -51.13 -31.07 0.69
N TYR A 300 -51.93 -31.54 1.65
CA TYR A 300 -52.46 -32.90 1.76
C TYR A 300 -53.63 -33.10 0.81
#